data_AF-A0A842YFT4-F1
#
_entry.id   AF-A0A842YFT4-F1
#
_cell.length_a   1.000
_cell.length_b   1.000
_cell.length_c   1.000
_cell.angle_alpha   90.00
_cell.angle_beta   90.00
_cell.angle_gamma   90.00
#
_symmetry.space_group_name_H-M   'P 1'
#
loop_
_entity.id
_entity.type
_entity.pdbx_description
1 polymer ?
#
loop_
_entity_poly.entity_id
_entity_poly.type
_entity_poly.pdbx_seq_one_letter_code
_entity_poly.pdbx_strand_id
1 'polypeptide(L)'
;RSRRILGRGDTGYDSAEEYLKQKLSGLQDSWKGFTMLMWEEQPVYLLISLEKDALSRLVSRVANQYSVRTFPTRGYPSFSYVQIMANYMQTRLNGKPTILLYFGDFDPSGVDIERDLEDRLGRYGAKDFEVKRIALTAEQIRHYSLPPMPVKRSDARAESFMATHGDSSVELDALDPNLLQEMVEKTILENIDAHKWNARVRKIENLQKWIKDKLEDIEKVIDDEIESLEDS
;
A
#
# COMPACT_ATOMS: atom_id res chain seq x y z
N ARG A 1 -17.29 13.25 15.75
CA ARG A 1 -17.42 11.79 15.95
C ARG A 1 -18.71 11.33 15.29
N SER A 2 -18.65 10.60 14.15
CA SER A 2 -19.86 10.04 13.53
C SER A 2 -20.44 8.96 14.44
N ARG A 3 -21.73 9.08 14.79
CA ARG A 3 -22.45 7.99 15.48
C ARG A 3 -22.57 6.82 14.49
N ARG A 4 -21.69 5.83 14.60
CA ARG A 4 -21.85 4.55 13.88
C ARG A 4 -22.94 3.76 14.59
N ILE A 5 -23.94 3.32 13.84
CA ILE A 5 -24.83 2.25 14.30
C ILE A 5 -23.96 0.99 14.35
N LEU A 6 -23.88 0.39 15.54
CA LEU A 6 -23.12 -0.83 15.81
C LEU A 6 -24.13 -1.94 16.11
N GLY A 7 -23.92 -3.13 15.55
CA GLY A 7 -24.84 -4.25 15.64
C GLY A 7 -25.41 -4.61 14.28
N ARG A 8 -25.55 -5.92 14.00
CA ARG A 8 -26.11 -6.40 12.73
C ARG A 8 -27.64 -6.33 12.69
N GLY A 9 -28.30 -6.33 13.85
CA GLY A 9 -29.76 -6.47 13.95
C GLY A 9 -30.19 -7.93 13.85
N ASP A 10 -31.47 -8.16 13.59
CA ASP A 10 -32.01 -9.49 13.28
C ASP A 10 -31.63 -9.86 11.84
N THR A 11 -30.50 -10.55 11.69
CA THR A 11 -29.96 -10.96 10.39
C THR A 11 -29.91 -12.47 10.32
N GLY A 12 -30.55 -13.03 9.31
CA GLY A 12 -30.60 -14.45 9.01
C GLY A 12 -31.03 -14.66 7.55
N TYR A 13 -31.37 -15.90 7.21
CA TYR A 13 -31.98 -16.26 5.94
C TYR A 13 -33.38 -16.79 6.23
N ASP A 14 -34.33 -16.54 5.34
CA ASP A 14 -35.72 -16.96 5.53
C ASP A 14 -35.87 -18.48 5.36
N SER A 15 -34.96 -19.12 4.61
CA SER A 15 -34.87 -20.58 4.49
C SER A 15 -33.43 -21.11 4.31
N ALA A 16 -33.27 -22.41 4.50
CA ALA A 16 -32.02 -23.10 4.20
C ALA A 16 -31.68 -23.09 2.68
N GLU A 17 -32.69 -23.14 1.81
CA GLU A 17 -32.46 -23.05 0.35
C GLU A 17 -31.95 -21.67 -0.05
N GLU A 18 -32.49 -20.59 0.55
CA GLU A 18 -32.03 -19.22 0.30
C GLU A 18 -30.55 -19.05 0.68
N TYR A 19 -30.17 -19.55 1.87
CA TYR A 19 -28.78 -19.56 2.32
C TYR A 19 -27.87 -20.27 1.31
N LEU A 20 -28.25 -21.47 0.87
CA LEU A 20 -27.46 -22.27 -0.05
C LEU A 20 -27.32 -21.59 -1.42
N LYS A 21 -28.42 -21.07 -1.99
CA LYS A 21 -28.41 -20.31 -3.25
C LYS A 21 -27.48 -19.11 -3.19
N GLN A 22 -27.50 -18.34 -2.10
CA GLN A 22 -26.59 -17.20 -1.96
C GLN A 22 -25.12 -17.63 -1.85
N LYS A 23 -24.83 -18.75 -1.18
CA LYS A 23 -23.45 -19.29 -1.10
C LYS A 23 -22.96 -19.79 -2.45
N LEU A 24 -23.79 -20.48 -3.22
CA LEU A 24 -23.47 -20.95 -4.56
C LEU A 24 -23.23 -19.78 -5.52
N SER A 25 -24.12 -18.78 -5.52
CA SER A 25 -23.92 -17.56 -6.31
C SER A 25 -22.63 -16.81 -5.92
N GLY A 26 -22.34 -16.70 -4.63
CA GLY A 26 -21.08 -16.12 -4.15
C GLY A 26 -19.85 -16.91 -4.59
N LEU A 27 -19.94 -18.25 -4.65
CA LEU A 27 -18.89 -19.12 -5.16
C LEU A 27 -18.71 -18.95 -6.67
N GLN A 28 -19.80 -18.89 -7.45
CA GLN A 28 -19.80 -18.66 -8.90
C GLN A 28 -19.12 -17.36 -9.28
N ASP A 29 -19.27 -16.31 -8.49
CA ASP A 29 -18.65 -15.01 -8.74
C ASP A 29 -17.24 -14.86 -8.12
N SER A 30 -16.77 -15.86 -7.37
CA SER A 30 -15.51 -15.79 -6.63
C SER A 30 -14.28 -15.59 -7.53
N TRP A 31 -14.34 -16.03 -8.79
CA TRP A 31 -13.26 -15.85 -9.77
C TRP A 31 -12.93 -14.36 -10.00
N LYS A 32 -13.92 -13.46 -9.87
CA LYS A 32 -13.71 -12.00 -10.04
C LYS A 32 -12.72 -11.45 -9.01
N GLY A 33 -12.64 -12.08 -7.84
CA GLY A 33 -11.73 -11.72 -6.76
C GLY A 33 -10.34 -12.36 -6.87
N PHE A 34 -10.14 -13.30 -7.79
CA PHE A 34 -8.84 -13.95 -7.95
C PHE A 34 -7.80 -12.94 -8.45
N THR A 35 -6.66 -12.91 -7.77
CA THR A 35 -5.51 -12.07 -8.12
C THR A 35 -4.21 -12.78 -7.75
N MET A 36 -3.09 -12.26 -8.21
CA MET A 36 -1.74 -12.76 -7.92
C MET A 36 -0.86 -11.63 -7.38
N LEU A 37 0.31 -11.99 -6.83
CA LEU A 37 1.30 -11.02 -6.37
C LEU A 37 1.86 -10.21 -7.54
N MET A 38 1.46 -8.96 -7.72
CA MET A 38 1.83 -8.16 -8.91
C MET A 38 3.34 -7.88 -9.03
N TRP A 39 4.03 -7.80 -7.91
CA TRP A 39 5.44 -7.39 -7.83
C TRP A 39 6.44 -8.56 -7.86
N GLU A 40 5.96 -9.81 -7.93
CA GLU A 40 6.83 -10.99 -7.88
C GLU A 40 7.76 -11.14 -9.11
N GLU A 41 7.35 -10.68 -10.28
CA GLU A 41 8.21 -10.69 -11.49
C GLU A 41 8.93 -9.34 -11.72
N GLN A 42 8.49 -8.28 -11.04
CA GLN A 42 9.10 -6.96 -11.10
C GLN A 42 10.55 -6.99 -10.61
N PRO A 43 11.45 -6.13 -11.12
CA PRO A 43 12.86 -6.13 -10.72
C PRO A 43 13.07 -5.76 -9.26
N VAL A 44 12.20 -4.92 -8.71
CA VAL A 44 12.23 -4.46 -7.32
C VAL A 44 10.85 -4.58 -6.67
N TYR A 45 10.79 -4.60 -5.34
CA TYR A 45 9.56 -4.29 -4.60
C TYR A 45 9.50 -2.82 -4.22
N LEU A 46 8.28 -2.29 -4.09
CA LEU A 46 8.04 -0.99 -3.49
C LEU A 46 7.35 -1.11 -2.15
N LEU A 47 7.79 -0.27 -1.23
CA LEU A 47 7.11 0.02 0.03
C LEU A 47 6.99 1.54 0.18
N ILE A 48 5.99 2.01 0.91
CA ILE A 48 5.87 3.44 1.26
C ILE A 48 6.03 3.59 2.77
N SER A 49 6.90 4.50 3.19
CA SER A 49 6.98 5.02 4.56
C SER A 49 6.40 6.43 4.57
N LEU A 50 5.36 6.67 5.37
CA LEU A 50 4.66 7.95 5.42
C LEU A 50 4.70 8.52 6.84
N GLU A 51 5.30 9.69 7.00
CA GLU A 51 5.47 10.29 8.32
C GLU A 51 4.14 10.73 8.95
N LYS A 52 3.27 11.37 8.15
CA LYS A 52 2.03 11.97 8.63
C LYS A 52 0.83 11.01 8.56
N ASP A 53 0.35 10.55 9.71
CA ASP A 53 -0.80 9.60 9.78
C ASP A 53 -2.08 10.14 9.15
N ALA A 54 -2.31 11.45 9.22
CA ALA A 54 -3.49 12.10 8.66
C ALA A 54 -3.61 11.87 7.14
N LEU A 55 -2.48 11.70 6.44
CA LEU A 55 -2.41 11.47 4.99
C LEU A 55 -2.46 9.98 4.62
N SER A 56 -2.46 9.07 5.61
CA SER A 56 -2.38 7.61 5.39
C SER A 56 -3.51 7.08 4.50
N ARG A 57 -4.75 7.54 4.71
CA ARG A 57 -5.91 7.09 3.93
C ARG A 57 -5.84 7.55 2.47
N LEU A 58 -5.26 8.72 2.22
CA LEU A 58 -5.11 9.29 0.88
C LEU A 58 -4.01 8.52 0.13
N VAL A 59 -2.82 8.43 0.73
CA VAL A 59 -1.67 7.73 0.13
C VAL A 59 -1.95 6.24 -0.08
N SER A 60 -2.49 5.54 0.92
CA SER A 60 -2.78 4.10 0.80
C SER A 60 -3.85 3.79 -0.23
N ARG A 61 -4.81 4.70 -0.49
CA ARG A 61 -5.81 4.50 -1.54
C ARG A 61 -5.17 4.42 -2.92
N VAL A 62 -4.20 5.29 -3.21
CA VAL A 62 -3.46 5.27 -4.47
C VAL A 62 -2.54 4.05 -4.52
N ALA A 63 -1.73 3.83 -3.48
CA ALA A 63 -0.78 2.74 -3.40
C ALA A 63 -1.44 1.34 -3.55
N ASN A 64 -2.63 1.16 -2.98
CA ASN A 64 -3.37 -0.11 -3.06
C ASN A 64 -3.83 -0.46 -4.47
N GLN A 65 -4.04 0.52 -5.36
CA GLN A 65 -4.36 0.26 -6.77
C GLN A 65 -3.22 -0.51 -7.46
N TYR A 66 -2.00 -0.32 -6.98
CA TYR A 66 -0.78 -0.94 -7.48
C TYR A 66 -0.25 -2.04 -6.55
N SER A 67 -1.04 -2.51 -5.57
CA SER A 67 -0.61 -3.50 -4.58
C SER A 67 0.64 -3.11 -3.78
N VAL A 68 0.87 -1.80 -3.57
CA VAL A 68 1.99 -1.27 -2.79
C VAL A 68 1.55 -1.00 -1.35
N ARG A 69 2.34 -1.47 -0.37
CA ARG A 69 2.02 -1.33 1.05
C ARG A 69 2.53 0.00 1.61
N THR A 70 1.68 0.68 2.38
CA THR A 70 2.01 1.92 3.10
C THR A 70 2.20 1.66 4.60
N PHE A 71 3.25 2.23 5.17
CA PHE A 71 3.62 2.22 6.59
C PHE A 71 3.57 3.65 7.17
N PRO A 72 2.47 4.06 7.81
CA PRO A 72 2.39 5.34 8.51
C PRO A 72 3.23 5.31 9.80
N THR A 73 4.28 6.13 9.90
CA THR A 73 5.24 6.09 11.03
C THR A 73 4.90 7.04 12.18
N ARG A 74 4.16 8.13 11.93
CA ARG A 74 3.83 9.18 12.92
C ARG A 74 5.06 9.88 13.48
N GLY A 75 5.92 10.40 12.62
CA GLY A 75 7.26 10.89 13.01
C GLY A 75 8.24 9.73 13.16
N TYR A 76 9.06 9.75 14.21
CA TYR A 76 10.01 8.67 14.51
C TYR A 76 9.28 7.36 14.82
N PRO A 77 9.45 6.32 13.99
CA PRO A 77 8.82 5.04 14.23
C PRO A 77 9.42 4.35 15.45
N SER A 78 8.56 3.74 16.28
CA SER A 78 9.00 2.97 17.44
C SER A 78 9.89 1.79 17.05
N PHE A 79 10.63 1.24 18.01
CA PHE A 79 11.44 0.02 17.84
C PHE A 79 10.63 -1.10 17.19
N SER A 80 9.49 -1.44 17.77
CA SER A 80 8.61 -2.50 17.29
C SER A 80 8.06 -2.22 15.90
N TYR A 81 7.82 -0.96 15.54
CA TYR A 81 7.30 -0.61 14.22
C TYR A 81 8.32 -0.88 13.11
N VAL A 82 9.57 -0.46 13.29
CA VAL A 82 10.63 -0.73 12.30
C VAL A 82 10.96 -2.23 12.23
N GLN A 83 10.87 -2.96 13.34
CA GLN A 83 10.99 -4.42 13.31
C GLN A 83 9.89 -5.09 12.48
N ILE A 84 8.65 -4.61 12.56
CA ILE A 84 7.55 -5.11 11.71
C ILE A 84 7.86 -4.87 10.23
N MET A 85 8.37 -3.67 9.89
CA MET A 85 8.78 -3.35 8.53
C MET A 85 9.92 -4.27 8.04
N ALA A 86 10.99 -4.41 8.83
CA ALA A 86 12.13 -5.25 8.49
C ALA A 86 11.75 -6.74 8.35
N ASN A 87 10.89 -7.24 9.23
CA ASN A 87 10.39 -8.61 9.15
C ASN A 87 9.51 -8.81 7.90
N TYR A 88 8.66 -7.83 7.56
CA TYR A 88 7.89 -7.87 6.32
C TYR A 88 8.81 -7.97 5.11
N MET A 89 9.87 -7.16 5.05
CA MET A 89 10.84 -7.20 3.96
C MET A 89 11.52 -8.58 3.85
N GLN A 90 11.95 -9.14 4.98
CA GLN A 90 12.64 -10.45 5.02
C GLN A 90 11.73 -11.61 4.61
N THR A 91 10.49 -11.63 5.11
CA THR A 91 9.62 -12.82 4.98
C THR A 91 8.69 -12.78 3.78
N ARG A 92 8.38 -11.59 3.24
CA ARG A 92 7.40 -11.44 2.16
C ARG A 92 7.99 -11.06 0.83
N LEU A 93 9.22 -10.55 0.79
CA LEU A 93 9.85 -10.04 -0.43
C LEU A 93 10.93 -10.98 -0.99
N ASN A 94 11.13 -12.15 -0.38
CA ASN A 94 12.05 -13.21 -0.82
C ASN A 94 13.47 -12.70 -1.12
N GLY A 95 13.95 -11.70 -0.38
CA GLY A 95 15.27 -11.09 -0.58
C GLY A 95 15.45 -10.32 -1.89
N LYS A 96 14.35 -9.99 -2.59
CA LYS A 96 14.40 -9.13 -3.78
C LYS A 96 14.71 -7.67 -3.38
N PRO A 97 15.50 -6.93 -4.19
CA PRO A 97 15.76 -5.52 -3.96
C PRO A 97 14.48 -4.73 -3.69
N THR A 98 14.49 -3.89 -2.67
CA THR A 98 13.30 -3.14 -2.24
C THR A 98 13.58 -1.66 -2.15
N ILE A 99 12.72 -0.83 -2.76
CA ILE A 99 12.78 0.61 -2.61
C ILE A 99 11.69 1.05 -1.62
N LEU A 100 12.12 1.64 -0.50
CA LEU A 100 11.24 2.25 0.48
C LEU A 100 11.07 3.74 0.14
N LEU A 101 9.94 4.06 -0.47
CA LEU A 101 9.54 5.41 -0.83
C LEU A 101 9.15 6.19 0.43
N TYR A 102 9.96 7.16 0.82
CA TYR A 102 9.75 7.96 2.02
C TYR A 102 9.06 9.29 1.72
N PHE A 103 7.94 9.51 2.39
CA PHE A 103 7.14 10.73 2.36
C PHE A 103 7.15 11.33 3.76
N GLY A 104 8.03 12.29 3.99
CA GLY A 104 8.19 12.96 5.28
C GLY A 104 8.32 14.46 5.14
N ASP A 105 8.34 15.13 6.29
CA ASP A 105 8.46 16.58 6.34
C ASP A 105 9.88 16.99 5.90
N PHE A 106 10.01 18.22 5.40
CA PHE A 106 11.31 18.85 5.16
C PHE A 106 11.63 19.72 6.36
N ASP A 107 12.11 19.10 7.43
CA ASP A 107 12.55 19.74 8.65
C ASP A 107 13.72 18.94 9.28
N PRO A 108 14.32 19.40 10.40
CA PRO A 108 15.43 18.69 11.01
C PRO A 108 15.13 17.24 11.41
N SER A 109 13.89 16.96 11.84
CA SER A 109 13.48 15.62 12.27
C SER A 109 13.16 14.72 11.08
N GLY A 110 12.41 15.19 10.08
CA GLY A 110 12.04 14.44 8.89
C GLY A 110 13.24 14.01 8.06
N VAL A 111 14.25 14.88 7.90
CA VAL A 111 15.50 14.50 7.21
C VAL A 111 16.29 13.44 7.98
N ASP A 112 16.28 13.49 9.31
CA ASP A 112 16.95 12.48 10.15
C ASP A 112 16.15 11.17 10.24
N ILE A 113 14.83 11.20 10.18
CA ILE A 113 13.97 9.99 10.16
C ILE A 113 14.29 9.13 8.94
N GLU A 114 14.57 9.73 7.79
CA GLU A 114 15.01 9.02 6.58
C GLU A 114 16.26 8.18 6.85
N ARG A 115 17.29 8.81 7.44
CA ARG A 115 18.54 8.15 7.84
C ARG A 115 18.31 7.10 8.94
N ASP A 116 17.56 7.43 9.99
CA ASP A 116 17.27 6.53 11.11
C ASP A 116 16.53 5.26 10.64
N LEU A 117 15.59 5.41 9.71
CA LEU A 117 14.89 4.31 9.07
C LEU A 117 15.87 3.38 8.35
N GLU A 118 16.77 3.92 7.53
CA GLU A 118 17.76 3.15 6.80
C GLU A 118 18.68 2.36 7.76
N ASP A 119 19.26 3.05 8.74
CA ASP A 119 20.13 2.44 9.75
C ASP A 119 19.44 1.31 10.52
N ARG A 120 18.20 1.55 10.98
CA ARG A 120 17.48 0.59 11.83
C ARG A 120 16.91 -0.58 11.05
N LEU A 121 16.43 -0.37 9.82
CA LEU A 121 16.02 -1.47 8.95
C LEU A 121 17.17 -2.43 8.70
N GLY A 122 18.37 -1.89 8.40
CA GLY A 122 19.59 -2.70 8.23
C GLY A 122 19.96 -3.46 9.51
N ARG A 123 19.93 -2.79 10.67
CA ARG A 123 20.19 -3.43 11.98
C ARG A 123 19.20 -4.54 12.32
N TYR A 124 17.96 -4.45 11.86
CA TYR A 124 16.93 -5.48 12.09
C TYR A 124 16.87 -6.54 10.98
N GLY A 125 17.87 -6.58 10.11
CA GLY A 125 18.07 -7.67 9.15
C GLY A 125 17.39 -7.47 7.80
N ALA A 126 16.80 -6.29 7.53
CA ALA A 126 16.47 -5.95 6.15
C ALA A 126 17.77 -5.88 5.33
N LYS A 127 17.74 -6.45 4.13
CA LYS A 127 18.88 -6.49 3.20
C LYS A 127 18.40 -6.05 1.83
N ASP A 128 19.33 -5.54 1.03
CA ASP A 128 19.10 -5.17 -0.36
C ASP A 128 17.91 -4.21 -0.50
N PHE A 129 18.02 -3.06 0.17
CA PHE A 129 17.00 -2.02 0.12
C PHE A 129 17.62 -0.63 0.05
N GLU A 130 16.82 0.30 -0.45
CA GLU A 130 17.14 1.73 -0.52
C GLU A 130 15.97 2.52 0.09
N VAL A 131 16.26 3.50 0.95
CA VAL A 131 15.27 4.48 1.38
C VAL A 131 15.40 5.70 0.49
N LYS A 132 14.30 6.09 -0.17
CA LYS A 132 14.30 7.19 -1.14
C LYS A 132 13.25 8.22 -0.78
N ARG A 133 13.66 9.43 -0.42
CA ARG A 133 12.75 10.57 -0.25
C ARG A 133 12.07 10.95 -1.57
N ILE A 134 10.74 10.97 -1.55
CA ILE A 134 9.90 11.26 -2.72
C ILE A 134 9.23 12.62 -2.64
N ALA A 135 8.88 13.07 -1.44
CA ALA A 135 8.19 14.33 -1.22
C ALA A 135 9.08 15.35 -0.47
N LEU A 136 8.82 16.61 -0.80
CA LEU A 136 9.48 17.78 -0.22
C LEU A 136 11.00 17.76 -0.38
N THR A 137 11.50 17.39 -1.55
CA THR A 137 12.89 17.73 -1.91
C THR A 137 13.04 19.25 -2.04
N ALA A 138 14.25 19.77 -1.84
CA ALA A 138 14.52 21.20 -1.97
C ALA A 138 14.11 21.75 -3.36
N GLU A 139 14.23 20.92 -4.41
CA GLU A 139 13.77 21.25 -5.75
C GLU A 139 12.24 21.34 -5.85
N GLN A 140 11.52 20.35 -5.31
CA GLN A 140 10.05 20.35 -5.29
C GLN A 140 9.50 21.55 -4.51
N ILE A 141 10.09 21.88 -3.35
CA ILE A 141 9.68 23.02 -2.53
C ILE A 141 9.74 24.33 -3.35
N ARG A 142 10.84 24.53 -4.10
CA ARG A 142 10.98 25.70 -4.99
C ARG A 142 10.01 25.63 -6.16
N HIS A 143 9.90 24.48 -6.82
CA HIS A 143 9.07 24.31 -8.01
C HIS A 143 7.58 24.58 -7.73
N TYR A 144 7.06 24.05 -6.61
CA TYR A 144 5.66 24.24 -6.21
C TYR A 144 5.42 25.50 -5.37
N SER A 145 6.46 26.32 -5.12
CA SER A 145 6.39 27.53 -4.30
C SER A 145 5.70 27.29 -2.95
N LEU A 146 6.07 26.19 -2.28
CA LEU A 146 5.43 25.78 -1.03
C LEU A 146 5.74 26.79 0.09
N PRO A 147 4.77 27.10 0.97
CA PRO A 147 4.95 28.10 2.01
C PRO A 147 6.00 27.62 3.04
N PRO A 148 7.14 28.32 3.19
CA PRO A 148 8.14 27.95 4.16
C PRO A 148 7.72 28.36 5.58
N MET A 149 8.15 27.58 6.56
CA MET A 149 8.09 27.91 7.98
C MET A 149 9.50 28.02 8.55
N PRO A 150 9.72 28.85 9.58
CA PRO A 150 11.02 28.89 10.26
C PRO A 150 11.31 27.56 10.94
N VAL A 151 12.58 27.15 10.93
CA VAL A 151 13.00 25.89 11.55
C VAL A 151 12.78 25.97 13.06
N LYS A 152 12.22 24.91 13.63
CA LYS A 152 12.02 24.80 15.06
C LYS A 152 13.36 24.69 15.79
N ARG A 153 13.85 25.82 16.31
CA ARG A 153 15.16 25.93 16.98
C ARG A 153 15.35 25.06 18.22
N SER A 154 14.24 24.61 18.83
CA SER A 154 14.30 23.67 19.97
C SER A 154 14.64 22.24 19.54
N ASP A 155 14.62 21.93 18.24
CA ASP A 155 15.10 20.64 17.74
C ASP A 155 16.62 20.58 17.86
N ALA A 156 17.15 19.52 18.49
CA ALA A 156 18.58 19.32 18.67
C ALA A 156 19.35 19.24 17.34
N ARG A 157 18.67 18.97 16.24
CA ARG A 157 19.23 18.87 14.88
C ARG A 157 19.08 20.16 14.07
N ALA A 158 18.48 21.20 14.65
CA ALA A 158 18.21 22.44 13.94
C ALA A 158 19.49 23.08 13.37
N GLU A 159 20.58 23.09 14.14
CA GLU A 159 21.84 23.71 13.72
C GLU A 159 22.44 23.05 12.48
N SER A 160 22.56 21.71 12.48
CA SER A 160 23.10 20.96 11.34
C SER A 160 22.18 21.01 10.12
N PHE A 161 20.86 20.98 10.34
CA PHE A 161 19.87 21.16 9.28
C PHE A 161 20.00 22.54 8.64
N MET A 162 20.00 23.61 9.44
CA MET A 162 20.10 24.99 8.95
C MET A 162 21.42 25.25 8.22
N ALA A 163 22.51 24.63 8.66
CA ALA A 163 23.81 24.73 7.96
C ALA A 163 23.75 24.16 6.53
N THR A 164 22.88 23.17 6.28
CA THR A 164 22.77 22.47 4.98
C THR A 164 21.62 22.99 4.12
N HIS A 165 20.49 23.31 4.75
CA HIS A 165 19.21 23.59 4.09
C HIS A 165 18.67 25.01 4.34
N GLY A 166 19.28 25.78 5.25
CA GLY A 166 18.81 27.09 5.66
C GLY A 166 17.69 27.06 6.71
N ASP A 167 17.20 28.24 7.10
CA ASP A 167 16.14 28.42 8.10
C ASP A 167 14.74 28.31 7.46
N SER A 168 14.49 27.21 6.76
CA SER A 168 13.20 26.94 6.11
C SER A 168 12.82 25.48 6.21
N SER A 169 11.67 25.21 6.82
CA SER A 169 11.02 23.90 6.88
C SER A 169 9.68 23.89 6.16
N VAL A 170 9.25 22.74 5.66
CA VAL A 170 7.95 22.54 5.02
C VAL A 170 7.34 21.24 5.52
N GLU A 171 6.08 21.26 5.94
CA GLU A 171 5.34 20.07 6.32
C GLU A 171 4.66 19.41 5.12
N LEU A 172 4.49 18.09 5.16
CA LEU A 172 3.91 17.31 4.07
C LEU A 172 2.46 17.70 3.77
N ASP A 173 1.74 18.22 4.75
CA ASP A 173 0.37 18.73 4.60
C ASP A 173 0.29 20.09 3.89
N ALA A 174 1.42 20.75 3.63
CA ALA A 174 1.48 21.93 2.76
C ALA A 174 1.36 21.57 1.27
N LEU A 175 1.53 20.30 0.89
CA LEU A 175 1.28 19.84 -0.47
C LEU A 175 -0.22 19.76 -0.75
N ASP A 176 -0.60 20.18 -1.97
CA ASP A 176 -1.95 19.92 -2.46
C ASP A 176 -2.25 18.40 -2.44
N PRO A 177 -3.41 17.96 -1.92
CA PRO A 177 -3.72 16.54 -1.84
C PRO A 177 -3.76 15.81 -3.19
N ASN A 178 -4.10 16.48 -4.30
CA ASN A 178 -4.05 15.86 -5.63
C ASN A 178 -2.60 15.73 -6.09
N LEU A 179 -1.79 16.76 -5.89
CA LEU A 179 -0.36 16.70 -6.19
C LEU A 179 0.34 15.56 -5.42
N LEU A 180 0.02 15.36 -4.13
CA LEU A 180 0.56 14.24 -3.36
C LEU A 180 0.12 12.88 -3.93
N GLN A 181 -1.14 12.74 -4.37
CA GLN A 181 -1.62 11.52 -5.02
C GLN A 181 -0.88 11.25 -6.34
N GLU A 182 -0.69 12.29 -7.16
CA GLU A 182 0.07 12.22 -8.41
C GLU A 182 1.54 11.83 -8.18
N MET A 183 2.19 12.40 -7.15
CA MET A 183 3.56 12.02 -6.78
C MET A 183 3.67 10.55 -6.40
N VAL A 184 2.72 10.04 -5.59
CA VAL A 184 2.68 8.62 -5.19
C VAL A 184 2.51 7.74 -6.43
N GLU A 185 1.52 8.03 -7.26
CA GLU A 185 1.22 7.26 -8.46
C GLU A 185 2.39 7.26 -9.45
N LYS A 186 2.90 8.45 -9.80
CA LYS A 186 4.01 8.61 -10.73
C LYS A 186 5.24 7.82 -10.28
N THR A 187 5.60 7.94 -9.00
CA THR A 187 6.78 7.24 -8.46
C THR A 187 6.60 5.72 -8.51
N ILE A 188 5.40 5.21 -8.25
CA ILE A 188 5.11 3.78 -8.38
C ILE A 188 5.25 3.34 -9.85
N LEU A 189 4.63 4.07 -10.77
CA LEU A 189 4.65 3.77 -12.21
C LEU A 189 6.07 3.78 -12.79
N GLU A 190 6.92 4.72 -12.38
CA GLU A 190 8.33 4.80 -12.80
C GLU A 190 9.16 3.55 -12.44
N ASN A 191 8.71 2.80 -11.43
CA ASN A 191 9.37 1.58 -10.96
C ASN A 191 8.67 0.30 -11.43
N ILE A 192 7.65 0.41 -12.28
CA ILE A 192 6.98 -0.73 -12.90
C ILE A 192 7.61 -1.01 -14.27
N ASP A 193 8.14 -2.22 -14.44
CA ASP A 193 8.39 -2.80 -15.76
C ASP A 193 7.03 -3.13 -16.39
N ALA A 194 6.62 -2.27 -17.34
CA ALA A 194 5.33 -2.36 -18.01
C ALA A 194 5.16 -3.68 -18.77
N HIS A 195 6.24 -4.25 -19.35
CA HIS A 195 6.14 -5.51 -20.07
C HIS A 195 5.80 -6.65 -19.11
N LYS A 196 6.51 -6.75 -17.99
CA LYS A 196 6.25 -7.76 -16.96
C LYS A 196 4.91 -7.55 -16.26
N TRP A 197 4.54 -6.30 -15.99
CA TRP A 197 3.24 -5.98 -15.40
C TRP A 197 2.10 -6.44 -16.28
N ASN A 198 2.13 -6.08 -17.57
CA ASN A 198 1.11 -6.46 -18.53
C ASN A 198 1.09 -7.98 -18.76
N ALA A 199 2.24 -8.65 -18.71
CA ALA A 199 2.29 -10.12 -18.75
C ALA A 199 1.59 -10.76 -17.54
N ARG A 200 1.81 -10.22 -16.33
CA ARG A 200 1.14 -10.66 -15.10
C ARG A 200 -0.38 -10.41 -15.16
N VAL A 201 -0.82 -9.25 -15.64
CA VAL A 201 -2.25 -8.94 -15.86
C VAL A 201 -2.89 -9.98 -16.79
N ARG A 202 -2.32 -10.22 -17.97
CA ARG A 202 -2.84 -11.24 -18.91
C ARG A 202 -2.89 -12.64 -18.29
N LYS A 203 -1.90 -12.99 -17.47
CA LYS A 203 -1.88 -14.28 -16.75
C LYS A 203 -3.03 -14.38 -15.75
N ILE A 204 -3.31 -13.31 -15.01
CA ILE A 204 -4.44 -13.25 -14.07
C ILE A 204 -5.76 -13.39 -14.83
N GLU A 205 -5.95 -12.65 -15.92
CA GLU A 205 -7.17 -12.71 -16.75
C GLU A 205 -7.42 -14.13 -17.30
N ASN A 206 -6.38 -14.79 -17.81
CA ASN A 206 -6.48 -16.17 -18.29
C ASN A 206 -6.85 -17.15 -17.17
N LEU A 207 -6.27 -16.99 -15.98
CA LEU A 207 -6.60 -17.82 -14.83
C LEU A 207 -8.00 -17.54 -14.30
N GLN A 208 -8.44 -16.28 -14.28
CA GLN A 208 -9.81 -15.91 -13.95
C GLN A 208 -10.82 -16.58 -14.88
N LYS A 209 -10.56 -16.57 -16.19
CA LYS A 209 -11.38 -17.29 -17.16
C LYS A 209 -11.39 -18.79 -16.88
N TRP A 210 -10.22 -19.38 -16.65
CA TRP A 210 -10.12 -20.81 -16.32
C TRP A 210 -10.90 -21.18 -15.05
N ILE A 211 -10.84 -20.36 -13.99
CA ILE A 211 -11.62 -20.57 -12.76
C ILE A 211 -13.11 -20.45 -13.06
N LYS A 212 -13.53 -19.44 -13.84
CA LYS A 212 -14.93 -19.26 -14.25
C LYS A 212 -15.46 -20.49 -14.98
N ASP A 213 -14.74 -20.97 -15.98
CA ASP A 213 -15.12 -22.14 -16.77
C ASP A 213 -15.25 -23.38 -15.84
N LYS A 214 -14.35 -23.53 -14.86
CA LYS A 214 -14.42 -24.63 -13.87
C LYS A 214 -15.61 -24.52 -12.92
N LEU A 215 -16.00 -23.31 -12.52
CA LEU A 215 -17.17 -23.09 -11.67
C LEU A 215 -18.48 -23.36 -12.43
N GLU A 216 -18.55 -23.00 -13.71
CA GLU A 216 -19.69 -23.31 -14.59
C GLU A 216 -19.82 -24.83 -14.83
N ASP A 217 -18.71 -25.55 -14.97
CA ASP A 217 -18.71 -27.02 -15.05
C ASP A 217 -19.28 -27.66 -13.76
N ILE A 218 -18.93 -27.13 -12.59
CA ILE A 218 -19.42 -27.62 -11.29
C ILE A 218 -20.90 -27.34 -11.10
N GLU A 219 -21.38 -26.15 -11.50
CA GLU A 219 -22.78 -25.78 -11.41
C GLU A 219 -23.68 -26.76 -12.18
N LYS A 220 -23.31 -27.09 -13.43
CA LYS A 220 -24.08 -28.05 -14.24
C LYS A 220 -24.20 -29.41 -13.58
N VAL A 221 -23.13 -29.91 -12.96
CA VAL A 221 -23.15 -31.20 -12.25
C VAL A 221 -24.09 -31.14 -11.04
N ILE A 222 -24.11 -30.02 -10.31
CA ILE A 222 -25.00 -29.85 -9.15
C ILE A 222 -26.45 -29.76 -9.61
N ASP A 223 -26.74 -29.01 -10.67
CA ASP A 223 -28.10 -28.87 -11.20
C ASP A 223 -28.62 -30.23 -11.74
N ASP A 224 -27.79 -30.98 -12.47
CA ASP A 224 -28.12 -32.32 -12.97
C ASP A 224 -28.43 -33.30 -11.80
N GLU A 225 -27.67 -33.23 -10.70
CA GLU A 225 -27.93 -34.06 -9.50
C GLU A 225 -29.22 -33.67 -8.78
N ILE A 226 -29.54 -32.38 -8.68
CA ILE A 226 -30.79 -31.90 -8.06
C ILE A 226 -32.01 -32.32 -8.88
N GLU A 227 -31.99 -32.14 -10.21
CA GLU A 227 -33.08 -32.58 -11.09
C GLU A 227 -33.33 -34.09 -10.97
N SER A 228 -32.24 -34.88 -10.88
CA SER A 228 -32.34 -36.34 -10.75
C SER A 228 -32.96 -36.83 -9.43
N LEU A 229 -32.91 -36.00 -8.36
CA LEU A 229 -33.49 -36.30 -7.05
C LEU A 229 -34.96 -35.84 -6.94
N GLU A 230 -35.37 -34.84 -7.72
CA GLU A 230 -36.76 -34.38 -7.78
C GLU A 230 -37.65 -35.31 -8.65
N ASP A 231 -37.05 -36.00 -9.62
CA ASP A 231 -37.73 -36.97 -10.50
C ASP A 231 -37.86 -38.39 -9.91
N SER A 232 -37.36 -38.65 -8.69
CA SER A 232 -37.35 -39.96 -8.00
C SER A 232 -38.26 -40.02 -6.78
#